data_AF-A0A497KA11-F1
#
_entry.id   AF-A0A497KA11-F1
#
_cell.length_a   1.000
_cell.length_b   1.000
_cell.length_c   1.000
_cell.angle_alpha   90.00
_cell.angle_beta   90.00
_cell.angle_gamma   90.00
#
_symmetry.space_group_name_H-M   'P 1'
#
loop_
_entity.id
_entity.type
_entity.pdbx_description
1 polymer ?
#
loop_
_entity_poly.entity_id
_entity_poly.type
_entity_poly.pdbx_seq_one_letter_code
_entity_poly.pdbx_strand_id
1 'polypeptide(L)' 'MAALGRVLVTAAWPYIYHLPHLGTLIGSVRSADVVARYYRLK' A
#
# COMPACT_ATOMS: atom_id res chain seq x y z
N MET A 1 -9.82 11.17 21.87
CA MET A 1 -9.52 10.79 20.47
C MET A 1 -8.13 10.18 20.48
N ALA A 2 -8.01 8.85 20.44
CA ALA A 2 -6.70 8.20 20.59
C ALA A 2 -5.75 8.67 19.48
N ALA A 3 -4.55 9.11 19.84
CA ALA A 3 -3.48 9.34 18.88
C ALA A 3 -3.29 8.04 18.09
N LEU A 4 -3.48 8.07 16.78
CA LEU A 4 -3.19 6.91 15.93
C LEU A 4 -1.70 6.59 16.15
N GLY A 5 -1.43 5.44 16.76
CA GLY A 5 -0.07 4.98 16.99
C GLY A 5 0.66 4.72 15.67
N ARG A 6 1.82 4.05 15.73
CA ARG A 6 2.55 3.66 14.52
C ARG A 6 1.68 2.72 13.66
N VAL A 7 1.38 3.13 12.42
CA VAL A 7 0.59 2.34 11.47
C VAL A 7 1.54 1.54 10.57
N LEU A 8 1.42 0.21 10.60
CA LEU A 8 2.12 -0.70 9.69
C LEU A 8 1.24 -0.95 8.46
N VAL A 9 1.75 -0.62 7.27
CA VAL A 9 1.06 -0.85 5.99
C VAL A 9 1.86 -1.86 5.17
N THR A 10 1.20 -2.91 4.69
CA THR A 10 1.81 -3.99 3.89
C THR A 10 1.10 -4.13 2.54
N ALA A 11 1.84 -4.54 1.51
CA ALA A 11 1.31 -4.86 0.20
C ALA A 11 1.78 -6.25 -0.23
N ALA A 12 0.97 -6.94 -1.03
CA ALA A 12 1.40 -8.16 -1.71
C ALA A 12 2.55 -7.84 -2.67
N TRP A 13 3.62 -8.64 -2.62
CA TRP A 13 4.74 -8.52 -3.54
C TRP A 13 4.33 -9.08 -4.91
N PRO A 14 4.53 -8.33 -6.02
CA PRO A 14 4.35 -8.87 -7.35
C PRO A 14 5.29 -10.06 -7.57
N TYR A 15 4.78 -11.11 -8.20
CA TYR A 15 5.59 -12.29 -8.52
C TYR A 15 6.69 -11.94 -9.54
N ILE A 16 7.92 -12.40 -9.28
CA ILE A 16 9.10 -11.93 -10.01
C ILE A 16 9.10 -12.27 -11.50
N TYR A 17 8.46 -13.38 -11.91
CA TYR A 17 8.47 -13.83 -13.31
C TYR A 17 7.33 -13.26 -14.15
N HIS A 18 6.47 -12.40 -13.59
CA HIS A 18 5.37 -11.78 -14.33
C HIS A 18 5.51 -10.26 -14.33
N LEU A 19 5.37 -9.68 -15.52
CA LEU A 19 5.31 -8.23 -15.67
C LEU A 19 4.03 -7.71 -15.00
N PRO A 20 4.13 -6.82 -14.00
CA PRO A 20 2.95 -6.29 -13.32
C PRO A 20 2.18 -5.38 -14.28
N HIS A 21 0.91 -5.73 -14.54
CA HIS A 21 -0.01 -4.85 -15.27
C HIS A 21 -0.72 -3.88 -14.32
N LEU A 22 -1.48 -2.93 -14.88
CA LEU A 22 -2.19 -1.90 -14.12
C LEU A 22 -3.09 -2.47 -13.02
N GLY A 23 -3.82 -3.56 -13.34
CA GLY A 23 -4.61 -4.32 -12.37
C GLY A 23 -3.80 -4.84 -11.17
N THR A 24 -2.63 -5.44 -11.40
CA THR A 24 -1.77 -5.93 -10.31
C THR A 24 -1.24 -4.78 -9.46
N LEU A 25 -0.86 -3.66 -10.07
CA LEU A 25 -0.36 -2.47 -9.36
C LEU A 25 -1.45 -1.83 -8.49
N ILE A 26 -2.67 -1.67 -9.01
CA ILE A 26 -3.77 -1.06 -8.26
C ILE A 26 -4.22 -1.95 -7.11
N GLY A 27 -4.27 -3.28 -7.31
CA GLY A 27 -4.66 -4.24 -6.28
C GLY A 27 -3.61 -4.49 -5.19
N SER A 28 -2.37 -4.07 -5.39
CA SER A 28 -1.26 -4.28 -4.45
C SER A 28 -0.61 -2.96 -4.02
N VAL A 29 0.53 -2.62 -4.61
CA VAL A 29 1.45 -1.58 -4.15
C VAL A 29 0.83 -0.18 -4.18
N ARG A 30 0.01 0.13 -5.19
CA ARG A 30 -0.57 1.49 -5.34
C ARG A 30 -1.62 1.78 -4.28
N SER A 31 -2.47 0.82 -3.94
CA SER A 31 -3.46 0.99 -2.87
C SER A 31 -2.78 1.16 -1.51
N ALA A 32 -1.74 0.37 -1.24
CA ALA A 32 -0.94 0.50 -0.01
C ALA A 32 -0.24 1.87 0.09
N ASP A 33 0.31 2.40 -1.00
CA ASP A 33 0.94 3.74 -1.03
C ASP A 33 -0.07 4.85 -0.68
N VAL A 34 -1.30 4.80 -1.22
CA VAL A 34 -2.35 5.78 -0.90
C VAL A 34 -2.68 5.77 0.58
N VAL A 35 -2.88 4.59 1.17
CA VAL A 35 -3.19 4.44 2.59
C VAL A 35 -2.03 4.92 3.47
N ALA A 36 -0.79 4.56 3.12
CA ALA A 36 0.40 5.02 3.83
C ALA A 36 0.54 6.54 3.79
N ARG A 37 0.22 7.19 2.67
CA ARG A 37 0.23 8.66 2.54
C ARG A 37 -0.89 9.32 3.37
N TYR A 38 -2.09 8.75 3.35
CA TYR A 38 -3.20 9.24 4.16
C TYR A 38 -2.84 9.28 5.65
N TYR A 39 -2.25 8.21 6.18
CA TYR A 39 -1.82 8.15 7.59
C TYR A 39 -0.58 8.99 7.91
N ARG A 40 0.20 9.44 6.91
CA ARG A 40 1.32 10.38 7.11
C ARG A 40 0.87 11.83 7.17
N LEU A 41 -0.25 12.16 6.54
CA LEU A 41 -0.80 13.52 6.51
C LEU A 41 -1.79 13.79 7.65
N LYS A 42 -2.21 12.74 8.36
CA LYS A 42 -3.14 12.79 9.49
C LYS A 42 -2.39 12.80 10.81
#